data_AF-A0A7V9MFW2-F1
#
_entry.id   AF-A0A7V9MFW2-F1
#
_cell.length_a   1.000
_cell.length_b   1.000
_cell.length_c   1.000
_cell.angle_alpha   90.00
_cell.angle_beta   90.00
_cell.angle_gamma   90.00
#
_symmetry.space_group_name_H-M   'P 1'
#
loop_
_entity.id
_entity.type
_entity.pdbx_description
1 polymer ?
#
loop_
_entity_poly.entity_id
_entity_poly.type
_entity_poly.pdbx_seq_one_letter_code
_entity_poly.pdbx_strand_id
1 'polypeptide(L)'
;MLALEPAWREYARTWVTLAGADVGHLLAGEDVVLGHGPTNRSIARLLLNFGLAWRTIRRRDPEVIISTGAGLAVPFFLVGKLLRRRLVYVESLTRTETLSLSGRLVYPLADSFFVQWPGPARGKARYRGSIL
;
A
#
# COMPACT_ATOMS: atom_id res chain seq x y z
N MET A 1 -2.99 -8.20 5.17
CA MET A 1 -1.51 -7.97 5.20
C MET A 1 -0.83 -8.87 6.20
N LEU A 2 -1.35 -8.98 7.43
CA LEU A 2 -0.86 -9.96 8.41
C LEU A 2 -0.99 -11.40 7.89
N ALA A 3 -2.05 -11.72 7.15
CA ALA A 3 -2.19 -13.02 6.47
C ALA A 3 -1.07 -13.34 5.46
N LEU A 4 -0.32 -12.33 4.99
CA LEU A 4 0.83 -12.50 4.09
C LEU A 4 2.15 -12.63 4.86
N GLU A 5 2.13 -12.78 6.19
CA GLU A 5 3.32 -12.89 7.05
C GLU A 5 4.40 -13.84 6.51
N PRO A 6 4.08 -15.07 6.05
CA PRO A 6 5.10 -15.96 5.52
C PRO A 6 5.91 -15.37 4.36
N ALA A 7 5.34 -14.43 3.60
CA ALA A 7 5.99 -13.79 2.46
C ALA A 7 6.90 -12.62 2.84
N TRP A 8 6.74 -12.02 4.03
CA TRP A 8 7.50 -10.84 4.43
C TRP A 8 8.26 -10.96 5.75
N ARG A 9 8.01 -11.99 6.58
CA ARG A 9 8.59 -12.13 7.93
C ARG A 9 10.11 -12.20 7.99
N GLU A 10 10.76 -12.64 6.93
CA GLU A 10 12.23 -12.79 6.88
C GLU A 10 12.96 -11.49 6.46
N TYR A 11 12.21 -10.49 6.01
CA TYR A 11 12.77 -9.23 5.49
C TYR A 11 12.67 -8.10 6.51
N ALA A 12 13.66 -7.22 6.56
CA ALA A 12 13.52 -5.97 7.29
C ALA A 12 12.33 -5.17 6.73
N ARG A 13 11.44 -4.69 7.60
CA ARG A 13 10.19 -4.07 7.19
C ARG A 13 9.90 -2.79 7.96
N THR A 14 9.15 -1.92 7.31
CA THR A 14 8.55 -0.75 7.94
C THR A 14 7.08 -0.72 7.57
N TRP A 15 6.23 -0.62 8.57
CA TRP A 15 4.80 -0.44 8.38
C TRP A 15 4.47 1.03 8.21
N VAL A 16 3.69 1.36 7.18
CA VAL A 16 3.14 2.70 7.02
C VAL A 16 1.62 2.58 7.11
N THR A 17 1.05 3.21 8.12
CA THR A 17 -0.40 3.15 8.38
C THR A 17 -0.92 4.47 8.93
N LEU A 18 -2.24 4.62 8.98
CA LEU A 18 -2.87 5.73 9.71
C LEU A 18 -3.02 5.35 11.18
N ALA A 19 -3.08 6.34 12.06
CA ALA A 19 -3.40 6.09 13.46
C ALA A 19 -4.78 5.41 13.58
N GLY A 20 -4.86 4.38 14.41
CA GLY A 20 -6.08 3.63 14.71
C GLY A 20 -5.93 2.92 16.05
N ALA A 21 -7.06 2.58 16.67
CA ALA A 21 -7.08 1.95 18.00
C ALA A 21 -6.25 0.66 18.05
N ASP A 22 -6.28 -0.12 16.97
CA ASP A 22 -5.67 -1.45 16.94
C ASP A 22 -4.19 -1.44 16.51
N VAL A 23 -3.69 -0.31 15.98
CA VAL A 23 -2.33 -0.22 15.43
C VAL A 23 -1.28 -0.46 16.51
N GLY A 24 -1.49 0.09 17.70
CA GLY A 24 -0.54 -0.06 18.81
C GLY A 24 -0.39 -1.50 19.29
N HIS A 25 -1.46 -2.30 19.22
CA HIS A 25 -1.42 -3.70 19.59
C HIS A 25 -0.93 -4.58 18.44
N LEU A 26 -1.47 -4.41 17.23
CA LEU A 26 -1.18 -5.27 16.08
C LEU A 26 0.26 -5.11 15.56
N LEU A 27 0.86 -3.93 15.75
CA LEU A 27 2.22 -3.61 15.30
C LEU A 27 3.15 -3.33 16.49
N ALA A 28 2.87 -3.91 17.66
CA ALA A 28 3.75 -3.79 18.82
C ALA A 28 5.14 -4.36 18.51
N GLY A 29 6.19 -3.57 18.72
CA GLY A 29 7.58 -3.98 18.44
C GLY A 29 7.99 -3.87 16.96
N GLU A 30 7.09 -3.47 16.07
CA GLU A 30 7.39 -3.23 14.67
C GLU A 30 7.86 -1.80 14.41
N ASP A 31 8.58 -1.60 13.32
CA ASP A 31 8.97 -0.26 12.86
C ASP A 31 7.80 0.39 12.12
N VAL A 32 7.11 1.32 12.79
CA VAL A 32 5.88 1.94 12.29
C VAL A 32 6.07 3.42 11.99
N VAL A 33 5.62 3.84 10.81
CA VAL A 33 5.52 5.24 10.39
C VAL A 33 4.04 5.61 10.24
N LEU A 34 3.59 6.56 11.04
CA LEU A 34 2.21 7.03 10.98
C LEU A 34 2.03 8.11 9.91
N GLY A 35 1.05 7.88 9.03
CA GLY A 35 0.61 8.83 8.03
C GLY A 35 -0.39 9.86 8.57
N HIS A 36 -0.60 10.91 7.79
CA HIS A 36 -1.52 11.99 8.13
C HIS A 36 -2.93 11.68 7.59
N GLY A 37 -3.83 11.24 8.48
CA GLY A 37 -5.25 11.03 8.20
C GLY A 37 -6.15 12.17 8.69
N PRO A 38 -7.44 12.19 8.31
CA PRO A 38 -8.06 11.35 7.27
C PRO A 38 -7.63 11.80 5.87
N THR A 39 -7.37 10.84 4.99
CA THR A 39 -6.86 11.08 3.62
C THR A 39 -7.96 11.29 2.59
N ASN A 40 -9.23 11.29 2.99
CA ASN A 40 -10.36 11.45 2.08
C ASN A 40 -10.48 12.90 1.61
N ARG A 41 -10.42 13.11 0.29
CA ARG A 41 -10.69 14.39 -0.40
C ARG A 41 -9.87 15.59 0.11
N SER A 42 -8.73 15.35 0.76
CA SER A 42 -7.85 16.41 1.25
C SER A 42 -6.52 16.39 0.51
N ILE A 43 -6.38 17.32 -0.46
CA ILE A 43 -5.13 17.52 -1.20
C ILE A 43 -4.00 17.91 -0.25
N ALA A 44 -4.28 18.71 0.77
CA ALA A 44 -3.29 19.07 1.79
C ALA A 44 -2.71 17.82 2.48
N ARG A 45 -3.55 16.86 2.88
CA ARG A 45 -3.10 15.60 3.48
C ARG A 45 -2.35 14.73 2.47
N LEU A 46 -2.73 14.74 1.20
CA LEU A 46 -1.98 14.07 0.14
C LEU A 46 -0.55 14.61 0.03
N LEU A 47 -0.38 15.94 0.04
CA LEU A 47 0.94 16.59 -0.02
C LEU A 47 1.80 16.29 1.22
N LEU A 48 1.22 16.34 2.42
CA LEU A 48 1.92 15.97 3.64
C LEU A 48 2.38 14.50 3.60
N ASN A 49 1.51 13.60 3.14
CA ASN A 49 1.86 12.19 2.98
C ASN A 49 2.86 11.95 1.84
N PHE A 50 2.92 12.82 0.84
CA PHE A 50 3.96 12.78 -0.19
C PHE A 50 5.34 13.13 0.39
N GLY A 51 5.41 14.19 1.20
CA GLY A 51 6.64 14.54 1.94
C GLY A 51 7.07 13.43 2.91
N LEU A 52 6.10 12.82 3.59
CA LEU A 52 6.33 11.65 4.43
C LEU A 52 6.87 10.46 3.61
N ALA A 53 6.23 10.13 2.48
CA ALA A 53 6.65 9.06 1.59
C ALA A 53 8.09 9.27 1.09
N TRP A 54 8.40 10.49 0.65
CA TRP A 54 9.76 10.86 0.22
C TRP A 54 10.79 10.63 1.31
N ARG A 55 10.54 11.16 2.51
CA ARG A 55 11.45 11.01 3.65
C ARG A 55 11.61 9.55 4.05
N THR A 56 10.51 8.79 4.14
CA THR A 56 10.52 7.40 4.59
C THR A 56 11.24 6.51 3.59
N ILE A 57 10.90 6.59 2.29
CA ILE A 57 11.52 5.75 1.26
C ILE A 57 13.01 6.06 1.13
N ARG A 58 13.43 7.33 1.21
CA ARG A 58 14.86 7.68 1.16
C ARG A 58 15.66 7.24 2.39
N ARG A 59 15.05 7.23 3.58
CA ARG A 59 15.73 6.85 4.83
C ARG A 59 15.78 5.35 5.04
N ARG A 60 14.73 4.63 4.64
CA ARG A 60 14.59 3.18 4.84
C ARG A 60 15.05 2.38 3.63
N ASP A 61 15.22 3.03 2.49
CA ASP A 61 15.69 2.47 1.23
C ASP A 61 15.04 1.12 0.85
N PRO A 62 13.70 1.01 0.86
CA PRO A 62 13.05 -0.27 0.60
C PRO A 62 13.23 -0.68 -0.86
N GLU A 63 13.52 -1.96 -1.09
CA GLU A 63 13.54 -2.54 -2.43
C GLU A 63 12.12 -2.73 -3.00
N VAL A 64 11.17 -3.07 -2.12
CA VAL A 64 9.79 -3.39 -2.47
C VAL A 64 8.82 -2.60 -1.59
N ILE A 65 7.78 -2.03 -2.22
CA ILE A 65 6.67 -1.36 -1.55
C ILE A 65 5.40 -2.16 -1.83
N ILE A 66 4.76 -2.65 -0.77
CA ILE A 66 3.51 -3.42 -0.86
C ILE A 66 2.38 -2.62 -0.20
N SER A 67 1.23 -2.49 -0.87
CA SER A 67 0.06 -1.81 -0.30
C SER A 67 -1.25 -2.50 -0.64
N THR A 68 -2.19 -2.46 0.31
CA THR A 68 -3.55 -3.02 0.17
C THR A 68 -4.65 -1.99 -0.09
N GLY A 69 -4.28 -0.74 -0.40
CA GLY A 69 -5.26 0.31 -0.66
C GLY A 69 -5.73 1.03 0.61
N ALA A 70 -5.09 2.17 0.86
CA ALA A 70 -5.57 3.26 1.70
C ALA A 70 -5.17 4.57 1.02
N GLY A 71 -5.56 5.74 1.54
CA GLY A 71 -5.14 7.02 0.95
C GLY A 71 -3.63 7.28 0.97
N LEU A 72 -2.86 6.44 1.67
CA LEU A 72 -1.39 6.45 1.68
C LEU A 72 -0.77 5.74 0.46
N ALA A 73 -1.51 4.85 -0.21
CA ALA A 73 -0.95 4.06 -1.32
C ALA A 73 -0.48 4.96 -2.47
N VAL A 74 -1.28 5.97 -2.83
CA VAL A 74 -0.98 6.87 -3.96
C VAL A 74 0.34 7.64 -3.77
N PRO A 75 0.58 8.39 -2.67
CA PRO A 75 1.84 9.12 -2.51
C PRO A 75 3.05 8.20 -2.43
N PHE A 76 2.94 7.04 -1.76
CA PHE A 76 4.05 6.08 -1.66
C PHE A 76 4.38 5.42 -3.00
N PHE A 77 3.37 5.10 -3.82
CA PHE A 77 3.60 4.53 -5.14
C PHE A 77 4.20 5.55 -6.10
N LEU A 78 3.77 6.82 -6.05
CA LEU A 78 4.36 7.88 -6.86
C LEU A 78 5.85 8.07 -6.54
N VAL A 79 6.18 8.22 -5.25
CA VAL A 79 7.57 8.36 -4.81
C VAL A 79 8.38 7.09 -5.11
N GLY A 80 7.82 5.92 -4.83
CA GLY A 80 8.48 4.65 -5.13
C GLY A 80 8.79 4.49 -6.61
N LYS A 81 7.87 4.90 -7.50
CA LYS A 81 8.09 4.87 -8.95
C LYS A 81 9.21 5.82 -9.37
N LEU A 82 9.21 7.04 -8.82
CA LEU A 82 10.25 8.04 -9.07
C LEU A 82 11.64 7.55 -8.63
N LEU A 83 11.69 6.78 -7.54
CA LEU A 83 12.91 6.18 -7.00
C LEU A 83 13.16 4.75 -7.52
N ARG A 84 12.44 4.30 -8.55
CA ARG A 84 12.57 2.98 -9.20
C ARG A 84 12.48 1.78 -8.25
N ARG A 85 11.64 1.88 -7.22
CA ARG A 85 11.34 0.76 -6.30
C ARG A 85 10.28 -0.15 -6.90
N ARG A 86 10.31 -1.42 -6.52
CA ARG A 86 9.31 -2.39 -6.98
C ARG A 86 7.99 -2.14 -6.27
N LEU A 87 6.92 -1.96 -7.03
CA LEU A 87 5.60 -1.60 -6.52
C LEU A 87 4.61 -2.76 -6.65
N VAL A 88 4.12 -3.26 -5.52
CA VAL A 88 3.17 -4.36 -5.46
C VAL A 88 1.88 -3.89 -4.83
N TYR A 89 0.78 -3.96 -5.57
CA TYR A 89 -0.54 -3.63 -5.07
C TYR A 89 -1.40 -4.88 -4.92
N VAL A 90 -2.09 -5.01 -3.80
CA VAL A 90 -3.09 -6.06 -3.56
C VAL A 90 -4.43 -5.38 -3.32
N GLU A 91 -5.40 -5.59 -4.20
CA GLU A 91 -6.71 -4.96 -4.06
C GLU A 91 -7.50 -5.52 -2.88
N SER A 92 -8.31 -4.65 -2.27
CA SER A 92 -9.20 -5.00 -1.16
C SER A 92 -10.12 -6.16 -1.52
N LEU A 93 -10.34 -7.05 -0.54
CA LEU A 93 -11.28 -8.16 -0.65
C LEU A 93 -12.71 -7.68 -0.89
N THR A 94 -13.06 -6.46 -0.50
CA THR A 94 -14.41 -5.91 -0.68
C THR A 94 -14.74 -5.50 -2.13
N ARG A 95 -13.79 -5.61 -3.05
CA ARG A 95 -13.93 -5.19 -4.46
C ARG A 95 -14.15 -6.39 -5.37
N THR A 96 -15.43 -6.75 -5.55
CA THR A 96 -15.85 -7.95 -6.32
C THR A 96 -15.94 -7.72 -7.83
N GLU A 97 -16.37 -6.54 -8.25
CA GLU A 97 -16.64 -6.22 -9.67
C GLU A 97 -15.67 -5.20 -10.26
N THR A 98 -15.28 -4.19 -9.47
CA THR A 98 -14.48 -3.05 -9.95
C THR A 98 -13.37 -2.68 -8.99
N LEU A 99 -12.24 -2.21 -9.54
CA LEU A 99 -11.12 -1.69 -8.75
C LEU A 99 -11.55 -0.53 -7.85
N SER A 100 -10.91 -0.38 -6.69
CA SER A 100 -11.08 0.78 -5.82
C SER A 100 -10.54 2.05 -6.50
N LEU A 101 -10.91 3.25 -6.01
CA LEU A 101 -10.34 4.49 -6.55
C LEU A 101 -8.80 4.50 -6.40
N SER A 102 -8.31 4.14 -5.21
CA SER A 102 -6.87 4.00 -4.96
C SER A 102 -6.24 2.96 -5.89
N GLY A 103 -6.89 1.79 -6.04
CA GLY A 103 -6.47 0.73 -6.95
C GLY A 103 -6.33 1.23 -8.38
N ARG A 104 -7.32 1.97 -8.89
CA ARG A 104 -7.27 2.59 -10.23
C ARG A 104 -6.13 3.60 -10.37
N LEU A 105 -5.90 4.44 -9.36
CA LEU A 105 -4.86 5.46 -9.39
C LEU A 105 -3.45 4.87 -9.37
N VAL A 106 -3.23 3.83 -8.58
CA VAL A 106 -1.92 3.17 -8.49
C VAL A 106 -1.72 2.09 -9.54
N TYR A 107 -2.79 1.64 -10.21
CA TYR A 107 -2.75 0.63 -11.26
C TYR A 107 -1.65 0.91 -12.30
N PRO A 108 -1.54 2.09 -12.95
CA PRO A 108 -0.48 2.34 -13.92
C PRO A 108 0.93 2.28 -13.31
N LEU A 109 1.07 2.62 -12.02
CA LEU A 109 2.35 2.67 -11.31
C LEU A 109 2.85 1.28 -10.91
N ALA A 110 1.93 0.40 -10.49
CA ALA A 110 2.22 -0.91 -9.93
C ALA A 110 2.92 -1.84 -10.93
N ASP A 111 4.02 -2.48 -10.51
CA ASP A 111 4.71 -3.50 -11.31
C ASP A 111 4.03 -4.86 -11.16
N SER A 112 3.39 -5.12 -10.02
CA SER A 112 2.53 -6.29 -9.78
C SER A 112 1.22 -5.86 -9.14
N PHE A 113 0.11 -6.34 -9.68
CA PHE A 113 -1.23 -5.99 -9.21
C PHE A 113 -2.05 -7.26 -9.00
N PHE A 114 -2.49 -7.50 -7.78
CA PHE A 114 -3.25 -8.68 -7.41
C PHE A 114 -4.68 -8.31 -7.05
N VAL A 115 -5.62 -9.13 -7.49
CA VAL A 115 -7.05 -9.01 -7.15
C VAL A 115 -7.55 -10.30 -6.54
N GLN A 116 -8.54 -10.17 -5.66
CA GLN A 116 -9.08 -11.30 -4.89
C GLN A 116 -10.41 -11.82 -5.44
N TRP A 117 -10.92 -11.18 -6.50
CA TRP A 117 -12.12 -11.59 -7.23
C TRP A 117 -11.84 -11.59 -8.74
N PRO A 118 -12.55 -12.42 -9.51
CA PRO A 118 -12.39 -12.47 -10.97
C PRO A 118 -12.92 -11.21 -11.66
N GLY A 119 -13.97 -10.55 -11.16
CA GLY A 119 -14.58 -9.36 -11.78
C GLY A 119 -13.59 -8.23 -12.12
N PRO A 120 -12.75 -7.76 -11.17
CA PRO A 120 -11.74 -6.73 -11.42
C PRO A 120 -10.49 -7.23 -12.16
N ALA A 121 -10.37 -8.52 -12.47
CA ALA A 121 -9.19 -9.08 -13.14
C ALA A 121 -9.18 -8.68 -14.62
N ARG A 122 -8.52 -7.55 -14.92
CA ARG A 122 -8.33 -7.03 -16.28
C ARG A 122 -6.89 -6.59 -16.48
N GLY A 123 -6.37 -6.72 -17.70
CA GLY A 123 -5.01 -6.30 -18.04
C GLY A 123 -3.93 -7.00 -17.19
N LYS A 124 -3.14 -6.23 -16.45
CA LYS A 124 -2.07 -6.75 -15.56
C LYS A 124 -2.57 -7.17 -14.16
N ALA A 125 -3.85 -7.01 -13.86
CA ALA A 125 -4.43 -7.49 -12.61
C ALA A 125 -4.50 -9.02 -12.59
N ARG A 126 -3.81 -9.67 -11.65
CA ARG A 126 -3.75 -11.13 -11.50
C ARG A 126 -4.70 -11.58 -10.41
N TYR A 127 -5.69 -12.39 -10.77
CA TYR A 127 -6.55 -13.05 -9.80
C TYR A 127 -5.77 -14.11 -9.01
N ARG A 128 -5.92 -14.08 -7.67
CA ARG A 128 -5.24 -15.00 -6.74
C ARG A 128 -6.13 -15.53 -5.62
N GLY A 129 -7.45 -15.30 -5.68
CA GLY A 129 -8.35 -15.68 -4.60
C GLY A 129 -8.11 -14.88 -3.32
N SER A 130 -8.51 -15.43 -2.17
CA SER A 130 -8.38 -14.76 -0.87
C SER A 130 -6.94 -14.85 -0.35
N ILE A 131 -6.18 -13.78 -0.52
CA ILE A 131 -4.76 -13.68 -0.11
C ILE A 131 -4.52 -12.67 1.03
N LEU A 132 -5.53 -11.87 1.39
CA LEU A 132 -5.43 -10.86 2.47
C LEU A 132 -6.09 -11.28 3.77
#